data_AF-A0A1C6KBQ2-F1
#
_entry.id   AF-A0A1C6KBQ2-F1
#
_cell.length_a   1.000
_cell.length_b   1.000
_cell.length_c   1.000
_cell.angle_alpha   90.00
_cell.angle_beta   90.00
_cell.angle_gamma   90.00
#
_symmetry.space_group_name_H-M   'P 1'
#
loop_
_entity.id
_entity.type
_entity.pdbx_description
1 polymer ?
#
loop_
_entity_poly.entity_id
_entity_poly.type
_entity_poly.pdbx_seq_one_letter_code
_entity_poly.pdbx_strand_id
1 'polypeptide(L)'
;MDNNIGNNIRKLRIEKNFTQQQLATKSNVSLSALNKYERGERIPKIDTIEKLATALNVQIDYILGYSNFKRFDSQIMQNDIVDLIQLTDNTDKDFAKLTRNIVDTMYLTINKFVRNKDIETLTIIHDLYRQIWQIKILKTNTDNSNLLDIDINTEKHNYEIHKKQINILLDKLYENNKTDTCK
;
A
#
# COMPACT_ATOMS: atom_id res chain seq x y z
N MET A 1 -10.17 -4.03 -20.49
CA MET A 1 -11.11 -4.47 -19.44
C MET A 1 -11.64 -3.22 -18.77
N ASP A 2 -12.96 -3.04 -18.72
CA ASP A 2 -13.58 -1.81 -18.24
C ASP A 2 -13.25 -1.56 -16.76
N ASN A 3 -12.36 -0.60 -16.53
CA ASN A 3 -11.79 -0.26 -15.23
C ASN A 3 -12.79 0.55 -14.40
N ASN A 4 -13.92 -0.07 -14.03
CA ASN A 4 -14.99 0.64 -13.34
C ASN A 4 -14.80 0.58 -11.83
N ILE A 5 -14.01 1.52 -11.30
CA ILE A 5 -13.78 1.77 -9.86
C ILE A 5 -15.10 1.74 -9.06
N GLY A 6 -16.17 2.31 -9.62
CA GLY A 6 -17.50 2.31 -9.02
C GLY A 6 -18.06 0.90 -8.78
N ASN A 7 -17.90 0.01 -9.74
CA ASN A 7 -18.33 -1.39 -9.61
C ASN A 7 -17.51 -2.13 -8.55
N ASN A 8 -16.20 -1.87 -8.46
CA ASN A 8 -15.34 -2.46 -7.44
C ASN A 8 -15.76 -2.03 -6.02
N ILE A 9 -16.02 -0.73 -5.82
CA ILE A 9 -16.54 -0.19 -4.55
C ILE A 9 -17.87 -0.87 -4.19
N ARG A 10 -18.81 -0.93 -5.13
CA ARG A 10 -20.12 -1.55 -4.92
C ARG A 10 -20.02 -3.02 -4.57
N LYS A 11 -19.19 -3.78 -5.31
CA LYS A 11 -18.96 -5.21 -5.08
C LYS A 11 -18.42 -5.46 -3.67
N LEU A 12 -17.35 -4.74 -3.30
CA LEU A 12 -16.76 -4.85 -1.97
C LEU A 12 -17.74 -4.46 -0.85
N ARG A 13 -18.53 -3.40 -1.05
CA ARG A 13 -19.55 -2.99 -0.09
C ARG A 13 -20.55 -4.11 0.19
N ILE A 14 -21.05 -4.75 -0.86
CA ILE A 14 -22.01 -5.87 -0.76
C ILE A 14 -21.36 -7.07 -0.06
N GLU A 15 -20.12 -7.40 -0.41
CA GLU A 15 -19.37 -8.49 0.26
C GLU A 15 -19.13 -8.25 1.75
N LYS A 16 -19.06 -6.98 2.18
CA LYS A 16 -18.98 -6.60 3.61
C LYS A 16 -20.35 -6.51 4.29
N ASN A 17 -21.43 -6.83 3.57
CA ASN A 17 -22.81 -6.66 4.04
C ASN A 17 -23.12 -5.23 4.52
N PHE A 18 -22.51 -4.23 3.87
CA PHE A 18 -22.76 -2.83 4.19
C PHE A 18 -23.86 -2.26 3.30
N THR A 19 -24.78 -1.50 3.92
CA THR A 19 -25.61 -0.54 3.18
C THR A 19 -24.75 0.61 2.67
N GLN A 20 -25.20 1.33 1.64
CA GLN A 20 -24.50 2.54 1.18
C GLN A 20 -24.35 3.56 2.31
N GLN A 21 -25.35 3.69 3.18
CA GLN A 21 -25.29 4.58 4.32
C GLN A 21 -24.24 4.14 5.35
N GLN A 22 -24.11 2.85 5.63
CA GLN A 22 -23.07 2.33 6.52
C GLN A 22 -21.66 2.57 5.95
N LEU A 23 -21.44 2.34 4.66
CA LEU A 23 -20.14 2.61 4.04
C LEU A 23 -19.82 4.11 4.01
N ALA A 24 -20.81 4.95 3.67
CA ALA A 24 -20.67 6.41 3.70
C ALA A 24 -20.22 6.91 5.09
N THR A 25 -20.88 6.44 6.15
CA THR A 25 -20.51 6.76 7.53
C THR A 25 -19.10 6.27 7.88
N LYS A 26 -18.78 5.01 7.58
CA LYS A 26 -17.46 4.42 7.90
C LYS A 26 -16.29 5.07 7.16
N SER A 27 -16.50 5.49 5.91
CA SER A 27 -15.48 6.12 5.06
C SER A 27 -15.43 7.65 5.21
N ASN A 28 -16.34 8.25 5.98
CA ASN A 28 -16.50 9.71 6.04
C ASN A 28 -16.67 10.33 4.64
N VAL A 29 -17.46 9.67 3.79
CA VAL A 29 -17.83 10.11 2.45
C VAL A 29 -19.33 10.35 2.42
N SER A 30 -19.79 11.45 1.84
CA SER A 30 -21.23 11.71 1.76
C SER A 30 -21.95 10.59 0.98
N LEU A 31 -23.15 10.21 1.43
CA LEU A 31 -23.98 9.19 0.76
C LEU A 31 -24.26 9.54 -0.71
N SER A 32 -24.46 10.83 -1.01
CA SER A 32 -24.67 11.32 -2.37
C SER A 32 -23.44 11.08 -3.25
N ALA A 33 -22.24 11.38 -2.74
CA ALA A 33 -21.00 11.13 -3.47
C ALA A 33 -20.76 9.63 -3.69
N LEU A 34 -20.94 8.80 -2.64
CA LEU A 34 -20.81 7.35 -2.76
C LEU A 34 -21.74 6.77 -3.82
N ASN A 35 -22.99 7.23 -3.87
CA ASN A 35 -23.95 6.81 -4.90
C ASN A 35 -23.48 7.13 -6.32
N LYS A 36 -22.96 8.35 -6.54
CA LYS A 36 -22.40 8.75 -7.84
C LYS A 36 -21.17 7.93 -8.21
N TYR A 37 -20.33 7.59 -7.23
CA TYR A 37 -19.16 6.73 -7.45
C TYR A 37 -19.58 5.31 -7.86
N GLU A 38 -20.49 4.67 -7.12
CA GLU A 38 -20.92 3.29 -7.42
C GLU A 38 -21.68 3.13 -8.75
N ARG A 39 -22.25 4.22 -9.28
CA ARG A 39 -22.88 4.25 -10.61
C ARG A 39 -21.93 4.64 -11.73
N GLY A 40 -20.68 4.98 -11.42
CA GLY A 40 -19.69 5.45 -12.40
C GLY A 40 -19.95 6.88 -12.91
N GLU A 41 -20.88 7.62 -12.33
CA GLU A 41 -21.21 9.01 -12.71
C GLU A 41 -20.12 9.99 -12.28
N ARG A 42 -19.29 9.60 -11.32
CA ARG A 42 -18.17 10.40 -10.82
C ARG A 42 -17.00 9.49 -10.45
N ILE A 43 -15.79 9.95 -10.73
CA ILE A 43 -14.57 9.27 -10.29
C ILE A 43 -14.16 9.85 -8.93
N PRO A 44 -13.98 9.02 -7.87
CA PRO A 44 -13.47 9.49 -6.59
C PRO A 44 -12.01 9.94 -6.71
N LYS A 45 -11.64 11.01 -5.99
CA LYS A 45 -10.23 11.43 -5.86
C LYS A 45 -9.45 10.42 -5.01
N ILE A 46 -8.12 10.43 -5.13
CA ILE A 46 -7.25 9.50 -4.39
C ILE A 46 -7.55 9.49 -2.88
N ASP A 47 -7.65 10.64 -2.21
CA ASP A 47 -8.00 10.73 -0.78
C ASP A 47 -9.34 10.06 -0.44
N THR A 48 -10.29 10.10 -1.37
CA THR A 48 -11.60 9.43 -1.20
C THR A 48 -11.48 7.93 -1.40
N ILE A 49 -10.63 7.50 -2.33
CA ILE A 49 -10.32 6.08 -2.55
C ILE A 49 -9.61 5.49 -1.33
N GLU A 50 -8.65 6.22 -0.72
CA GLU A 50 -7.98 5.78 0.51
C GLU A 50 -8.99 5.58 1.64
N LYS A 51 -9.86 6.56 1.88
CA LYS A 51 -10.94 6.47 2.89
C LYS A 51 -11.87 5.27 2.65
N LEU A 52 -12.26 5.03 1.41
CA LEU A 52 -13.10 3.90 1.04
C LEU A 52 -12.36 2.56 1.21
N ALA A 53 -11.08 2.50 0.84
CA ALA A 53 -10.23 1.33 1.02
C ALA A 53 -10.08 0.96 2.49
N THR A 54 -9.80 1.94 3.35
CA THR A 54 -9.74 1.76 4.80
C THR A 54 -11.09 1.26 5.36
N ALA A 55 -12.20 1.88 4.98
CA ALA A 55 -13.53 1.50 5.46
C ALA A 55 -13.97 0.10 5.01
N LEU A 56 -13.58 -0.31 3.80
CA LEU A 56 -13.83 -1.64 3.24
C LEU A 56 -12.79 -2.67 3.71
N ASN A 57 -11.74 -2.22 4.40
CA ASN A 57 -10.58 -3.02 4.81
C ASN A 57 -9.99 -3.79 3.62
N VAL A 58 -9.58 -3.04 2.59
CA VAL A 58 -8.94 -3.53 1.36
C VAL A 58 -7.78 -2.61 0.98
N GLN A 59 -6.92 -3.03 0.05
CA GLN A 59 -5.91 -2.16 -0.53
C GLN A 59 -6.51 -1.24 -1.62
N ILE A 60 -5.92 -0.04 -1.77
CA ILE A 60 -6.30 0.94 -2.80
C ILE A 60 -6.21 0.32 -4.20
N ASP A 61 -5.17 -0.46 -4.46
CA ASP A 61 -4.91 -1.09 -5.75
C ASP A 61 -6.04 -2.04 -6.17
N TYR A 62 -6.73 -2.65 -5.21
CA TYR A 62 -7.91 -3.48 -5.48
C TYR A 62 -9.09 -2.63 -5.96
N ILE A 63 -9.33 -1.49 -5.32
CA ILE A 63 -10.39 -0.57 -5.75
C ILE A 63 -10.10 -0.03 -7.15
N LEU A 64 -8.83 0.27 -7.44
CA LEU A 64 -8.38 0.77 -8.73
C LEU A 64 -8.34 -0.30 -9.84
N GLY A 65 -8.48 -1.58 -9.51
CA GLY A 65 -8.41 -2.68 -10.47
C GLY A 65 -7.00 -3.04 -10.92
N TYR A 66 -5.97 -2.54 -10.23
CA TYR A 66 -4.57 -2.86 -10.50
C TYR A 66 -4.12 -4.15 -9.79
N SER A 67 -4.97 -4.70 -8.93
CA SER A 67 -4.67 -5.87 -8.11
C SER A 67 -5.92 -6.71 -7.86
N ASN A 68 -5.76 -8.03 -7.83
CA ASN A 68 -6.82 -8.98 -7.44
C ASN A 68 -6.89 -9.22 -5.92
N PHE A 69 -6.05 -8.54 -5.12
CA PHE A 69 -5.90 -8.82 -3.69
C PHE A 69 -6.85 -7.99 -2.79
N LYS A 70 -7.86 -8.64 -2.21
CA LYS A 70 -8.93 -8.00 -1.41
C LYS A 70 -8.56 -7.63 0.03
N ARG A 71 -7.61 -8.30 0.69
CA ARG A 71 -7.38 -8.13 2.15
C ARG A 71 -5.94 -8.43 2.58
N PHE A 72 -5.58 -7.96 3.77
CA PHE A 72 -4.50 -8.51 4.61
C PHE A 72 -4.91 -9.90 5.14
N ASP A 73 -5.00 -10.91 4.27
CA ASP A 73 -5.29 -12.28 4.66
C ASP A 73 -3.98 -13.02 4.96
N SER A 74 -3.91 -13.77 6.05
CA SER A 74 -2.79 -14.65 6.34
C SER A 74 -2.54 -15.65 5.20
N GLN A 75 -3.59 -16.05 4.48
CA GLN A 75 -3.48 -16.92 3.32
C GLN A 75 -2.77 -16.23 2.15
N ILE A 76 -2.98 -14.92 1.95
CA ILE A 76 -2.27 -14.16 0.90
C ILE A 76 -0.79 -14.05 1.27
N MET A 77 -0.49 -13.68 2.51
CA MET A 77 0.90 -13.65 2.99
C MET A 77 1.58 -15.02 2.83
N GLN A 78 0.86 -16.11 3.10
CA GLN A 78 1.38 -17.46 2.88
C GLN A 78 1.64 -17.74 1.39
N ASN A 79 0.68 -17.40 0.52
CA ASN A 79 0.82 -17.61 -0.92
C ASN A 79 1.97 -16.79 -1.51
N ASP A 80 2.11 -15.52 -1.13
CA ASP A 80 3.19 -14.65 -1.60
C ASP A 80 4.57 -15.21 -1.23
N ILE A 81 4.70 -15.76 -0.02
CA ILE A 81 5.93 -16.41 0.43
C ILE A 81 6.20 -17.70 -0.36
N VAL A 82 5.17 -18.51 -0.60
CA VAL A 82 5.30 -19.74 -1.40
C VAL A 82 5.72 -19.42 -2.84
N ASP A 83 5.08 -18.45 -3.47
CA ASP A 83 5.40 -18.00 -4.83
C ASP A 83 6.84 -17.46 -4.89
N LEU A 84 7.26 -16.68 -3.90
CA LEU A 84 8.62 -16.17 -3.81
C LEU A 84 9.65 -17.31 -3.69
N ILE A 85 9.38 -18.33 -2.87
CA ILE A 85 10.24 -19.51 -2.74
C ILE A 85 10.38 -20.22 -4.09
N GLN A 86 9.25 -20.50 -4.76
CA GLN A 86 9.24 -21.15 -6.08
C GLN A 86 10.01 -20.36 -7.14
N LEU A 87 9.89 -19.03 -7.13
CA LEU A 87 10.67 -18.17 -8.03
C LEU A 87 12.16 -18.28 -7.71
N THR A 88 12.55 -18.25 -6.44
CA THR A 88 13.98 -18.34 -6.08
C THR A 88 14.59 -19.70 -6.39
N ASP A 89 13.83 -20.79 -6.31
CA ASP A 89 14.33 -22.14 -6.57
C ASP A 89 14.61 -22.39 -8.06
N ASN A 90 13.98 -21.63 -8.96
CA ASN A 90 14.14 -21.73 -10.41
C ASN A 90 15.10 -20.68 -11.00
N THR A 91 15.89 -20.00 -10.17
CA THR A 91 16.77 -18.88 -10.58
C THR A 91 18.23 -19.11 -10.22
N ASP A 92 19.08 -18.15 -10.61
CA ASP A 92 20.49 -18.13 -10.24
C ASP A 92 20.70 -18.17 -8.71
N LYS A 93 21.74 -18.87 -8.27
CA LYS A 93 22.02 -19.11 -6.85
C LYS A 93 22.31 -17.82 -6.08
N ASP A 94 23.02 -16.87 -6.69
CA ASP A 94 23.35 -15.61 -6.03
C ASP A 94 22.10 -14.72 -5.91
N PHE A 95 21.25 -14.73 -6.94
CA PHE A 95 19.95 -14.06 -6.90
C PHE A 95 19.04 -14.62 -5.79
N ALA A 96 18.93 -15.95 -5.71
CA ALA A 96 18.14 -16.63 -4.69
C ALA A 96 18.67 -16.32 -3.28
N LYS A 97 19.99 -16.34 -3.09
CA LYS A 97 20.65 -16.01 -1.81
C LYS A 97 20.36 -14.57 -1.38
N LEU A 98 20.52 -13.61 -2.29
CA LEU A 98 20.24 -12.21 -2.00
C LEU A 98 18.76 -11.99 -1.64
N THR A 99 17.85 -12.61 -2.39
CA THR A 99 16.40 -12.51 -2.14
C THR A 99 16.04 -13.02 -0.75
N ARG A 100 16.56 -14.19 -0.35
CA ARG A 100 16.33 -14.75 0.99
C ARG A 100 16.89 -13.84 2.09
N ASN A 101 18.08 -13.28 1.91
CA ASN A 101 18.67 -12.35 2.88
C ASN A 101 17.82 -11.07 3.07
N ILE A 102 17.24 -10.55 1.98
CA ILE A 102 16.34 -9.39 2.05
C ILE A 102 15.09 -9.74 2.86
N VAL A 103 14.44 -10.86 2.56
CA VAL A 103 13.25 -11.34 3.29
C VAL A 103 13.55 -11.55 4.77
N ASP A 104 14.68 -12.18 5.10
CA ASP A 104 15.11 -12.40 6.48
C ASP A 104 15.33 -11.07 7.21
N THR A 105 16.01 -10.12 6.57
CA THR A 105 16.23 -8.78 7.14
C THR A 105 14.91 -8.06 7.40
N MET A 106 13.94 -8.15 6.47
CA MET A 106 12.61 -7.57 6.66
C MET A 106 11.88 -8.22 7.84
N TYR A 107 11.93 -9.57 7.94
CA TYR A 107 11.34 -10.30 9.06
C TYR A 107 11.97 -9.88 10.40
N LEU A 108 13.29 -9.83 10.49
CA LEU A 108 14.00 -9.43 11.71
C LEU A 108 13.66 -7.99 12.12
N THR A 109 13.50 -7.09 11.15
CA THR A 109 13.13 -5.69 11.38
C THR A 109 11.77 -5.56 12.07
N ILE A 110 10.82 -6.44 11.79
CA ILE A 110 9.46 -6.36 12.36
C ILE A 110 9.23 -7.32 13.53
N ASN A 111 9.94 -8.45 13.61
CA ASN A 111 9.67 -9.55 14.54
C ASN A 111 9.68 -9.10 16.01
N LYS A 112 10.63 -8.24 16.42
CA LYS A 112 10.68 -7.69 17.78
C LYS A 112 9.39 -6.94 18.13
N PHE A 113 8.94 -6.05 17.24
CA PHE A 113 7.78 -5.20 17.46
C PHE A 113 6.47 -5.98 17.39
N VAL A 114 6.38 -6.97 16.50
CA VAL A 114 5.24 -7.90 16.45
C VAL A 114 5.09 -8.66 17.76
N ARG A 115 6.17 -9.18 18.33
CA ARG A 115 6.15 -9.89 19.62
C ARG A 115 5.69 -8.97 20.76
N ASN A 116 6.16 -7.73 20.74
CA ASN A 116 5.82 -6.73 21.74
C ASN A 116 4.47 -6.04 21.50
N LYS A 117 3.77 -6.39 20.40
CA LYS A 117 2.52 -5.74 19.96
C LYS A 117 2.63 -4.22 19.82
N ASP A 118 3.80 -3.73 19.42
CA ASP A 118 4.06 -2.31 19.20
C ASP A 118 3.53 -1.88 17.82
N ILE A 119 2.24 -1.51 17.81
CA ILE A 119 1.52 -1.08 16.61
C ILE A 119 2.07 0.25 16.08
N GLU A 120 2.53 1.13 16.96
CA GLU A 120 3.00 2.45 16.57
C GLU A 120 4.26 2.35 15.72
N THR A 121 5.27 1.62 16.21
CA THR A 121 6.51 1.40 15.45
C THR A 121 6.27 0.59 14.19
N LEU A 122 5.38 -0.42 14.22
CA LEU A 122 5.00 -1.17 13.01
C LEU A 122 4.35 -0.28 11.94
N THR A 123 3.55 0.71 12.35
CA THR A 123 2.93 1.68 11.44
C THR A 123 4.00 2.56 10.78
N ILE A 124 4.98 3.04 11.56
CA ILE A 124 6.09 3.85 11.03
C ILE A 124 6.93 3.03 10.04
N ILE A 125 7.24 1.77 10.36
CA ILE A 125 7.99 0.86 9.48
C ILE A 125 7.22 0.62 8.17
N HIS A 126 5.92 0.33 8.26
CA HIS A 126 5.05 0.17 7.09
C HIS A 126 5.10 1.41 6.19
N ASP A 127 4.92 2.59 6.78
CA ASP A 127 4.89 3.85 6.03
C ASP A 127 6.25 4.14 5.38
N LEU A 128 7.37 3.84 6.05
CA LEU A 128 8.71 3.96 5.47
C LEU A 128 8.87 3.10 4.22
N TYR A 129 8.50 1.80 4.30
CA TYR A 129 8.56 0.91 3.14
C TYR A 129 7.67 1.41 1.99
N ARG A 130 6.48 1.93 2.31
CA ARG A 130 5.58 2.52 1.30
C ARG A 130 6.23 3.70 0.58
N GLN A 131 6.84 4.63 1.31
CA GLN A 131 7.49 5.80 0.71
C GLN A 131 8.69 5.40 -0.16
N ILE A 132 9.51 4.46 0.31
CA ILE A 132 10.65 3.93 -0.44
C ILE A 132 10.17 3.27 -1.75
N TRP A 133 9.09 2.48 -1.67
CA TRP A 133 8.51 1.81 -2.84
C TRP A 133 7.97 2.82 -3.87
N GLN A 134 7.27 3.88 -3.42
CA GLN A 134 6.76 4.93 -4.30
C GLN A 134 7.87 5.65 -5.08
N ILE A 135 9.04 5.87 -4.46
CA ILE A 135 10.22 6.41 -5.15
C ILE A 135 10.70 5.47 -6.28
N LYS A 136 10.66 4.16 -6.07
CA LYS A 136 11.16 3.18 -7.05
C LYS A 136 10.25 3.05 -8.27
N ILE A 137 8.93 3.11 -8.09
CA ILE A 137 7.96 3.07 -9.21
C ILE A 137 8.12 4.25 -10.16
N LEU A 138 8.42 5.44 -9.61
CA LEU A 138 8.66 6.64 -10.43
C LEU A 138 9.74 6.40 -11.48
N LYS A 139 10.81 5.64 -11.15
CA LYS A 139 11.85 5.30 -12.12
C LYS A 139 11.41 4.29 -13.19
N THR A 140 10.60 3.28 -12.85
CA THR A 140 10.22 2.24 -13.83
C THR A 140 9.23 2.71 -14.90
N ASN A 141 8.46 3.78 -14.64
CA ASN A 141 7.58 4.38 -15.65
C ASN A 141 8.33 5.24 -16.69
N THR A 142 9.60 5.57 -16.44
CA THR A 142 10.42 6.37 -17.36
C THR A 142 11.00 5.58 -18.54
N ASP A 143 11.05 4.25 -18.45
CA ASP A 143 11.67 3.41 -19.50
C ASP A 143 10.73 3.10 -20.68
N ASN A 144 9.42 3.38 -20.59
CA ASN A 144 8.42 2.98 -21.60
C ASN A 144 7.50 4.12 -22.11
N SER A 145 7.85 5.38 -21.88
CA SER A 145 7.17 6.53 -22.51
C SER A 145 8.20 7.38 -23.25
N ASN A 146 7.81 7.96 -24.39
CA ASN A 146 8.66 8.87 -25.14
C ASN A 146 9.29 9.88 -24.18
N LEU A 147 10.61 10.01 -24.22
CA LEU A 147 11.43 10.86 -23.32
C LEU A 147 11.00 12.35 -23.30
N LEU A 148 10.12 12.75 -24.22
CA LEU A 148 9.60 14.10 -24.40
C LEU A 148 8.25 14.35 -23.70
N ASP A 149 7.56 13.31 -23.21
CA ASP A 149 6.24 13.43 -22.55
C ASP A 149 6.33 13.42 -21.02
N ILE A 150 7.53 13.26 -20.46
CA ILE A 150 7.78 13.24 -19.01
C ILE A 150 8.07 14.67 -18.55
N ASP A 151 7.18 15.26 -17.75
CA ASP A 151 7.49 16.50 -17.03
C ASP A 151 8.47 16.19 -15.90
N ILE A 152 9.77 16.33 -16.21
CA ILE A 152 10.91 16.17 -15.31
C ILE A 152 10.72 16.95 -13.99
N ASN A 153 9.99 18.07 -14.02
CA ASN A 153 9.71 18.85 -12.81
C ASN A 153 8.73 18.14 -11.88
N THR A 154 7.72 17.47 -12.42
CA THR A 154 6.73 16.71 -11.64
C THR A 154 7.38 15.49 -10.97
N GLU A 155 8.26 14.75 -11.67
CA GLU A 155 8.98 13.62 -11.05
C GLU A 155 9.94 14.07 -9.96
N LYS A 156 10.70 15.15 -10.20
CA LYS A 156 11.60 15.73 -9.21
C LYS A 156 10.82 16.23 -7.99
N HIS A 157 9.66 16.84 -8.21
CA HIS A 157 8.78 17.29 -7.13
C HIS A 157 8.28 16.10 -6.28
N ASN A 158 7.82 15.03 -6.92
CA ASN A 158 7.36 13.81 -6.23
C ASN A 158 8.48 13.13 -5.43
N TYR A 159 9.69 13.05 -5.99
CA TYR A 159 10.85 12.54 -5.28
C TYR A 159 11.13 13.33 -3.99
N GLU A 160 11.14 14.68 -4.06
CA GLU A 160 11.38 15.52 -2.89
C GLU A 160 10.26 15.40 -1.83
N ILE A 161 9.00 15.19 -2.25
CA ILE A 161 7.89 14.90 -1.32
C ILE A 161 8.14 13.63 -0.53
N HIS A 162 8.40 12.51 -1.21
CA HIS A 162 8.60 11.21 -0.56
C HIS A 162 9.86 11.21 0.31
N LYS A 163 10.95 11.86 -0.14
CA LYS A 163 12.17 12.04 0.64
C LYS A 163 11.92 12.81 1.94
N LYS A 164 11.16 13.91 1.90
CA LYS A 164 10.79 14.66 3.11
C LYS A 164 9.96 13.80 4.06
N GLN A 165 9.03 13.01 3.53
CA GLN A 165 8.21 12.09 4.34
C GLN A 165 9.05 10.99 4.98
N ILE A 166 10.03 10.42 4.27
CA ILE A 166 10.98 9.45 4.81
C ILE A 166 11.74 10.04 5.99
N ASN A 167 12.30 11.24 5.85
CA ASN A 167 13.06 11.88 6.94
C ASN A 167 12.20 12.04 8.21
N ILE A 168 10.96 12.51 8.06
CA ILE A 168 10.02 12.66 9.19
C ILE A 168 9.75 11.31 9.87
N LEU A 169 9.58 10.24 9.09
CA LEU A 169 9.31 8.91 9.63
C LEU A 169 10.56 8.32 10.33
N LEU A 170 11.76 8.57 9.80
CA LEU A 170 13.01 8.17 10.44
C LEU A 170 13.21 8.87 11.79
N ASP A 171 12.91 10.17 11.87
CA ASP A 171 13.00 10.93 13.13
C ASP A 171 12.04 10.34 14.18
N LYS A 172 10.79 10.04 13.79
CA LYS A 172 9.81 9.39 14.69
C LYS A 172 10.27 8.01 15.15
N LEU A 173 10.82 7.21 14.23
CA LEU A 173 11.33 5.88 14.57
C LEU A 173 12.49 5.97 15.58
N TYR A 174 13.36 6.96 15.42
CA TYR A 174 14.48 7.19 16.33
C TYR A 174 14.00 7.56 17.75
N GLU A 175 13.03 8.45 17.86
CA GLU A 175 12.47 8.86 19.16
C GLU A 175 11.74 7.71 19.87
N ASN A 176 10.96 6.89 19.14
CA ASN A 176 10.25 5.75 19.73
C ASN A 176 11.21 4.66 20.25
N ASN A 177 12.37 4.49 19.60
CA ASN A 177 13.38 3.54 20.07
C ASN A 177 14.14 4.04 21.32
N LYS A 178 14.22 5.35 21.57
CA LYS A 178 14.82 5.88 22.81
C LYS A 178 13.99 5.56 24.06
N THR A 179 12.67 5.65 23.96
CA THR A 179 11.76 5.40 25.09
C THR A 179 11.80 3.95 25.58
N ASP A 180 12.19 3.00 24.73
CA ASP A 180 12.38 1.59 25.08
C ASP A 180 13.69 1.29 25.81
N THR A 181 14.70 2.17 25.74
CA THR A 181 16.01 1.97 26.39
C THR A 181 16.11 2.53 27.81
N CYS A 182 15.05 3.16 28.31
CA CYS A 182 15.01 3.82 29.63
C CYS A 182 14.18 3.08 30.69
N LYS A 183 13.83 1.81 30.46
CA LYS A 183 13.16 0.91 31.43
C LYS A 183 13.99 -0.36 31.59
#